data_AF-A0A150MSN2-F1
#
_entry.id   AF-A0A150MSN2-F1
#
_cell.length_a   1.000
_cell.length_b   1.000
_cell.length_c   1.000
_cell.angle_alpha   90.00
_cell.angle_beta   90.00
_cell.angle_gamma   90.00
#
_symmetry.space_group_name_H-M   'P 1'
#
loop_
_entity.id
_entity.type
_entity.pdbx_description
1 polymer ?
#
loop_
_entity_poly.entity_id
_entity_poly.type
_entity_poly.pdbx_seq_one_letter_code
_entity_poly.pdbx_strand_id
1 'polypeptide(L)'
;MTVKILSIGLRGLEGYRVQVEVQEVPGIAAMVIVGVPDASVKEAKERVLASLYAFGCENPLGREVRLKSTTWNYHIVGGDHTREEFIGQEDMVKSVIQDPCFILPNNPDDQHDTRQKYIDLVQLPKFKSLKALVVIVDHEDEAYGDVVTVIAKSRLNQETGGAIYVRPKFTGKR
;
A
#
# COMPACT_ATOMS: atom_id res chain seq x y z
N MET A 1 -1.77 17.15 -14.51
CA MET A 1 -1.84 18.43 -13.78
C MET A 1 -0.44 19.03 -13.71
N THR A 2 -0.29 20.35 -13.77
CA THR A 2 1.04 21.01 -13.68
C THR A 2 1.05 22.01 -12.53
N VAL A 3 2.05 21.90 -11.65
CA VAL A 3 2.24 22.77 -10.48
C VAL A 3 3.57 23.48 -10.59
N LYS A 4 3.57 24.79 -10.29
CA LYS A 4 4.77 25.64 -10.26
C LYS A 4 4.99 26.13 -8.83
N ILE A 5 6.22 26.00 -8.34
CA ILE A 5 6.60 26.49 -7.01
C ILE A 5 7.92 27.25 -7.08
N LEU A 6 8.00 28.34 -6.31
CA LEU A 6 9.26 29.07 -6.12
C LEU A 6 10.10 28.34 -5.08
N SER A 7 11.36 28.11 -5.41
CA SER A 7 12.34 27.46 -4.55
C SER A 7 13.69 28.20 -4.62
N ILE A 8 14.69 27.69 -3.91
CA ILE A 8 16.03 28.27 -3.81
C ILE A 8 17.04 27.16 -4.14
N GLY A 9 17.93 27.44 -5.09
CA GLY A 9 19.13 26.66 -5.36
C GLY A 9 20.34 27.27 -4.67
N LEU A 10 21.40 26.48 -4.50
CA LEU A 10 22.67 26.93 -3.92
C LEU A 10 23.78 26.91 -4.97
N ARG A 11 24.60 27.96 -4.99
CA ARG A 11 25.85 28.05 -5.76
C ARG A 11 26.98 28.41 -4.81
N GLY A 12 27.64 27.40 -4.26
CA GLY A 12 28.57 27.59 -3.14
C GLY A 12 27.82 28.04 -1.89
N LEU A 13 28.12 29.23 -1.38
CA LEU A 13 27.42 29.83 -0.22
C LEU A 13 26.29 30.80 -0.63
N GLU A 14 26.11 31.06 -1.92
CA GLU A 14 25.08 31.97 -2.43
C GLU A 14 23.79 31.20 -2.73
N GLY A 15 22.64 31.72 -2.26
CA GLY A 15 21.32 31.23 -2.65
C GLY A 15 20.78 31.99 -3.86
N TYR A 16 20.18 31.29 -4.83
CA TYR A 16 19.51 31.90 -5.97
C TYR A 16 18.10 31.33 -6.15
N ARG A 17 17.16 32.16 -6.61
CA ARG A 17 15.78 31.73 -6.83
C ARG A 17 15.70 30.82 -8.06
N VAL A 18 14.93 29.74 -7.92
CA VAL A 18 14.58 28.85 -9.01
C VAL A 18 13.08 28.63 -9.03
N GLN A 19 12.52 28.40 -10.21
CA GLN A 19 11.14 27.97 -10.35
C GLN A 19 11.15 26.49 -10.68
N VAL A 20 10.52 25.69 -9.82
CA VAL A 20 10.35 24.26 -10.04
C VAL A 20 8.97 24.02 -10.64
N GLU A 21 8.93 23.22 -11.69
CA GLU A 21 7.70 22.80 -12.35
C GLU A 21 7.58 21.29 -12.24
N VAL A 22 6.41 20.81 -11.81
CA VAL A 22 6.09 19.39 -11.72
C VAL A 22 4.88 19.13 -12.59
N GLN A 23 4.99 18.12 -13.44
CA GLN A 23 3.89 17.66 -14.29
C GLN A 23 3.64 16.18 -14.04
N GLU A 24 2.39 15.85 -13.77
CA GLU A 24 1.92 14.47 -13.75
C GLU A 24 1.40 14.10 -15.15
N VAL A 25 1.92 12.99 -15.68
CA VAL A 25 1.57 12.44 -17.00
C VAL A 25 1.21 10.95 -16.81
N PRO A 26 0.12 10.46 -17.41
CA PRO A 26 -0.20 9.04 -17.38
C PRO A 26 0.89 8.20 -18.08
N GLY A 27 1.18 7.02 -17.55
CA GLY A 27 2.17 6.11 -18.10
C GLY A 27 2.96 5.35 -17.03
N ILE A 28 4.21 5.02 -17.35
CA ILE A 28 5.09 4.25 -16.47
C ILE A 28 5.38 5.04 -15.19
N ALA A 29 5.30 4.38 -14.04
CA ALA A 29 5.64 4.94 -12.74
C ALA A 29 7.14 5.32 -12.68
N ALA A 30 7.44 6.57 -13.03
CA ALA A 30 8.79 7.10 -13.05
C ALA A 30 8.80 8.56 -12.57
N MET A 31 9.84 8.91 -11.81
CA MET A 31 10.14 10.30 -11.46
C MET A 31 11.40 10.74 -12.20
N VAL A 32 11.26 11.68 -13.13
CA VAL A 32 12.37 12.24 -13.90
C VAL A 32 12.61 13.67 -13.47
N ILE A 33 13.86 13.99 -13.13
CA ILE A 33 14.29 15.35 -12.79
C ILE A 33 15.15 15.84 -13.95
N VAL A 34 14.82 17.00 -14.49
CA VAL A 34 15.53 17.63 -15.61
C VAL A 34 16.07 18.98 -15.15
N GLY A 35 17.29 19.33 -15.59
CA GLY A 35 17.85 20.67 -15.42
C GLY A 35 18.56 20.95 -14.10
N VAL A 36 18.55 20.04 -13.13
CA VAL A 36 19.31 20.18 -11.87
C VAL A 36 20.22 18.96 -11.65
N PRO A 37 21.54 19.07 -11.87
CA PRO A 37 22.48 17.97 -11.72
C PRO A 37 22.99 17.78 -10.28
N ASP A 38 22.33 18.36 -9.28
CA ASP A 38 22.79 18.36 -7.90
C ASP A 38 22.60 16.99 -7.22
N ALA A 39 23.64 16.52 -6.53
CA ALA A 39 23.61 15.23 -5.83
C ALA A 39 22.55 15.20 -4.73
N SER A 40 22.39 16.29 -3.99
CA SER A 40 21.39 16.41 -2.92
C SER A 40 19.96 16.31 -3.47
N VAL A 41 19.73 16.78 -4.70
CA VAL A 41 18.44 16.65 -5.40
C VAL A 41 18.19 15.20 -5.81
N LYS A 42 19.22 14.48 -6.26
CA LYS A 42 19.12 13.04 -6.56
C LYS A 42 18.81 12.23 -5.29
N GLU A 43 19.49 12.50 -4.19
CA GLU A 43 19.18 11.84 -2.91
C GLU A 43 17.77 12.21 -2.39
N ALA A 44 17.35 13.46 -2.54
CA ALA A 44 16.01 13.89 -2.17
C ALA A 44 14.94 13.13 -2.97
N LYS A 45 15.17 12.93 -4.27
CA LYS A 45 14.32 12.06 -5.11
C LYS A 45 14.23 10.66 -4.52
N GLU A 46 15.36 10.04 -4.18
CA GLU A 46 15.39 8.68 -3.61
C GLU A 46 14.64 8.62 -2.26
N ARG A 47 14.79 9.64 -1.40
CA ARG A 47 14.02 9.76 -0.14
C ARG A 47 12.52 9.89 -0.39
N VAL A 48 12.11 10.69 -1.37
CA VAL A 48 10.69 10.84 -1.73
C VAL A 48 10.14 9.53 -2.29
N LEU A 49 10.88 8.87 -3.19
CA LEU A 49 10.52 7.55 -3.73
C LEU A 49 10.40 6.48 -2.65
N ALA A 50 11.33 6.46 -1.69
CA ALA A 50 11.25 5.55 -0.55
C ALA A 50 10.03 5.84 0.32
N SER A 51 9.65 7.12 0.47
CA SER A 51 8.48 7.52 1.25
C SER A 51 7.14 7.31 0.56
N LEU A 52 7.12 7.01 -0.75
CA LEU A 52 5.89 6.82 -1.52
C LEU A 52 5.13 5.56 -1.09
N TYR A 53 5.81 4.55 -0.57
CA TYR A 53 5.23 3.30 -0.11
C TYR A 53 5.48 3.12 1.38
N ALA A 54 4.44 2.71 2.11
CA ALA A 54 4.55 2.32 3.51
C ALA A 54 5.29 0.98 3.62
N PHE A 55 4.98 0.03 2.73
CA PHE A 55 5.74 -1.21 2.56
C PHE A 55 5.46 -1.89 1.21
N GLY A 56 6.31 -2.86 0.86
CA GLY A 56 6.06 -3.89 -0.14
C GLY A 56 6.36 -5.28 0.44
N CYS A 57 5.66 -6.31 -0.04
CA CYS A 57 5.82 -7.71 0.36
C CYS A 57 5.35 -8.65 -0.74
N GLU A 58 5.70 -9.93 -0.65
CA GLU A 58 5.23 -10.97 -1.58
C GLU A 58 4.13 -11.79 -0.92
N ASN A 59 3.07 -12.10 -1.66
CA ASN A 59 1.98 -12.97 -1.20
C ASN A 59 2.30 -14.47 -1.38
N PRO A 60 1.47 -15.40 -0.89
CA PRO A 60 1.69 -16.84 -1.07
C PRO A 60 1.67 -17.34 -2.52
N LEU A 61 1.20 -16.51 -3.45
CA LEU A 61 1.13 -16.82 -4.87
C LEU A 61 2.36 -16.31 -5.65
N GLY A 62 3.37 -15.78 -4.95
CA GLY A 62 4.60 -15.25 -5.56
C GLY A 62 4.44 -13.89 -6.22
N ARG A 63 3.37 -13.15 -5.89
CA ARG A 63 3.08 -11.83 -6.45
C ARG A 63 3.43 -10.73 -5.45
N GLU A 64 4.09 -9.69 -5.94
CA GLU A 64 4.39 -8.50 -5.15
C GLU A 64 3.09 -7.73 -4.83
N VAL A 65 2.95 -7.30 -3.58
CA VAL A 65 1.87 -6.46 -3.07
C VAL A 65 2.48 -5.27 -2.35
N ARG A 66 2.02 -4.06 -2.69
CA ARG A 66 2.54 -2.79 -2.18
C ARG A 66 1.44 -1.99 -1.52
N LEU A 67 1.80 -1.22 -0.51
CA LEU A 67 0.92 -0.24 0.12
C LEU A 67 1.54 1.15 -0.05
N LYS A 68 0.81 2.06 -0.71
CA LYS A 68 1.22 3.47 -0.83
C LYS A 68 1.06 4.18 0.52
N SER A 69 2.02 5.04 0.86
CA SER A 69 1.98 5.85 2.08
C SER A 69 0.79 6.80 2.09
N THR A 70 0.35 7.27 0.93
CA THR A 70 -0.87 8.07 0.79
C THR A 70 -2.10 7.27 1.17
N THR A 71 -2.24 6.03 0.66
CA THR A 71 -3.34 5.14 1.04
C THR A 71 -3.34 4.86 2.54
N TRP A 72 -2.17 4.58 3.14
CA TRP A 72 -2.05 4.38 4.57
C TRP A 72 -2.52 5.60 5.38
N ASN A 73 -1.96 6.77 5.08
CA ASN A 73 -2.17 7.96 5.89
C ASN A 73 -3.55 8.61 5.68
N TYR A 74 -4.15 8.48 4.48
CA TYR A 74 -5.39 9.19 4.13
C TYR A 74 -6.62 8.30 4.00
N HIS A 75 -6.49 7.01 3.66
CA HIS A 75 -7.64 6.13 3.47
C HIS A 75 -7.79 5.06 4.55
N ILE A 76 -6.67 4.65 5.16
CA ILE A 76 -6.68 3.61 6.20
C ILE A 76 -6.70 4.26 7.58
N VAL A 77 -5.74 5.11 7.91
CA VAL A 77 -5.53 5.64 9.27
C VAL A 77 -6.14 7.03 9.49
N GLY A 78 -6.17 7.88 8.46
CA GLY A 78 -6.63 9.26 8.53
C GLY A 78 -7.70 9.63 7.50
N GLY A 79 -7.86 10.93 7.24
CA GLY A 79 -8.77 11.47 6.22
C GLY A 79 -10.25 11.29 6.54
N ASP A 80 -10.95 10.58 5.66
CA ASP A 80 -12.40 10.32 5.68
C ASP A 80 -12.81 9.19 6.66
N HIS A 81 -11.84 8.45 7.21
CA HIS A 81 -12.05 7.45 8.24
C HIS A 81 -10.96 7.54 9.32
N THR A 82 -11.29 8.01 10.53
CA THR A 82 -10.33 7.98 11.66
C THR A 82 -10.24 6.57 12.24
N ARG A 83 -9.36 5.71 11.69
CA ARG A 83 -9.14 4.34 12.18
C ARG A 83 -7.81 4.24 12.95
N GLU A 84 -7.82 4.76 14.17
CA GLU A 84 -6.64 4.73 15.04
C GLU A 84 -6.17 3.31 15.38
N GLU A 85 -7.01 2.29 15.20
CA GLU A 85 -6.65 0.89 15.45
C GLU A 85 -5.51 0.36 14.58
N PHE A 86 -5.23 1.03 13.46
CA PHE A 86 -4.17 0.63 12.53
C PHE A 86 -2.87 1.42 12.71
N ILE A 87 -2.83 2.47 13.53
CA ILE A 87 -1.61 3.25 13.75
C ILE A 87 -0.49 2.34 14.28
N GLY A 88 0.64 2.29 13.58
CA GLY A 88 1.79 1.46 13.95
C GLY A 88 1.57 -0.05 13.72
N GLN A 89 0.56 -0.44 12.95
CA GLN A 89 0.24 -1.85 12.65
C GLN A 89 0.60 -2.25 11.20
N GLU A 90 1.51 -1.52 10.55
CA GLU A 90 1.98 -1.78 9.19
C GLU A 90 2.50 -3.22 9.05
N ASP A 91 3.33 -3.68 10.00
CA ASP A 91 3.90 -5.03 10.00
C ASP A 91 2.83 -6.11 10.17
N MET A 92 1.74 -5.82 10.91
CA MET A 92 0.60 -6.74 11.05
C MET A 92 -0.17 -6.85 9.73
N VAL A 93 -0.41 -5.73 9.04
CA VAL A 93 -1.06 -5.77 7.72
C VAL A 93 -0.18 -6.51 6.72
N LYS A 94 1.13 -6.25 6.75
CA LYS A 94 2.12 -6.93 5.92
C LYS A 94 2.13 -8.44 6.16
N SER A 95 2.11 -8.90 7.42
CA SER A 95 2.10 -10.33 7.72
C SER A 95 0.84 -11.04 7.21
N VAL A 96 -0.32 -10.40 7.30
CA VAL A 96 -1.58 -10.93 6.73
C VAL A 96 -1.55 -11.03 5.21
N ILE A 97 -0.82 -10.15 4.53
CA ILE A 97 -0.65 -10.25 3.06
C ILE A 97 0.31 -11.39 2.70
N GLN A 98 1.39 -11.57 3.46
CA GLN A 98 2.41 -12.58 3.20
C GLN A 98 1.94 -14.01 3.46
N ASP A 99 1.15 -14.20 4.51
CA ASP A 99 0.53 -15.46 4.85
C ASP A 99 -0.90 -15.18 5.34
N PRO A 100 -1.88 -14.99 4.45
CA PRO A 100 -3.30 -14.90 4.81
C PRO A 100 -3.85 -16.29 5.13
N CYS A 101 -4.95 -16.36 5.88
CA CYS A 101 -5.72 -17.60 6.02
C CYS A 101 -6.48 -17.92 4.74
N PHE A 102 -7.04 -16.88 4.09
CA PHE A 102 -7.78 -16.98 2.84
C PHE A 102 -7.44 -15.83 1.89
N ILE A 103 -7.41 -16.11 0.59
CA ILE A 103 -7.56 -15.10 -0.46
C ILE A 103 -8.85 -15.39 -1.21
N LEU A 104 -9.73 -14.40 -1.28
CA LEU A 104 -11.06 -14.50 -1.89
C LEU A 104 -11.23 -13.43 -2.97
N PRO A 105 -12.07 -13.64 -4.01
CA PRO A 105 -12.50 -12.54 -4.87
C PRO A 105 -13.25 -11.48 -4.05
N ASN A 106 -13.08 -10.20 -4.39
CA ASN A 106 -13.77 -9.13 -3.69
C ASN A 106 -15.27 -9.13 -4.01
N ASN A 107 -15.61 -9.14 -5.31
CA ASN A 107 -16.96 -9.30 -5.83
C ASN A 107 -17.01 -10.44 -6.88
N PRO A 108 -17.45 -11.65 -6.51
CA PRO A 108 -17.46 -12.78 -7.43
C PRO A 108 -18.47 -12.67 -8.58
N ASP A 109 -19.45 -11.77 -8.46
CA ASP A 109 -20.47 -11.55 -9.49
C ASP A 109 -20.03 -10.52 -10.55
N ASP A 110 -18.94 -9.79 -10.31
CA ASP A 110 -18.38 -8.81 -11.24
C ASP A 110 -17.06 -9.29 -11.83
N GLN A 111 -17.10 -9.70 -13.10
CA GLN A 111 -15.94 -10.19 -13.85
C GLN A 111 -14.86 -9.14 -14.10
N HIS A 112 -15.15 -7.85 -13.89
CA HIS A 112 -14.16 -6.78 -14.02
C HIS A 112 -13.54 -6.39 -12.67
N ASP A 113 -14.04 -6.93 -11.55
CA ASP A 113 -13.46 -6.66 -10.24
C ASP A 113 -12.13 -7.42 -10.09
N THR A 114 -11.04 -6.70 -10.27
CA THR A 114 -9.66 -7.18 -10.10
C THR A 114 -9.26 -7.30 -8.63
N ARG A 115 -10.12 -6.92 -7.68
CA ARG A 115 -9.76 -6.88 -6.27
C ARG A 115 -9.93 -8.23 -5.60
N GLN A 116 -9.04 -8.49 -4.65
CA GLN A 116 -9.04 -9.67 -3.82
C GLN A 116 -8.99 -9.29 -2.34
N LYS A 117 -9.63 -10.11 -1.51
CA LYS A 117 -9.65 -9.98 -0.05
C LYS A 117 -8.67 -10.97 0.55
N TYR A 118 -7.69 -10.45 1.27
CA TYR A 118 -6.72 -11.20 2.06
C TYR A 118 -7.21 -11.18 3.50
N ILE A 119 -7.48 -12.35 4.07
CA ILE A 119 -8.18 -12.46 5.35
C ILE A 119 -7.38 -13.30 6.32
N ASP A 120 -7.18 -12.78 7.53
CA ASP A 120 -6.69 -13.56 8.67
C ASP A 120 -7.23 -13.05 10.01
N LEU A 121 -7.11 -13.84 11.07
CA LEU A 121 -7.43 -13.45 12.43
C LEU A 121 -6.20 -12.84 13.11
N VAL A 122 -6.36 -11.60 13.57
CA VAL A 122 -5.30 -10.83 14.22
C VAL A 122 -5.75 -10.31 15.59
N GLN A 123 -4.78 -10.06 16.47
CA GLN A 123 -4.98 -9.32 17.71
C GLN A 123 -4.41 -7.91 17.52
N LEU A 124 -5.27 -6.90 17.34
CA LEU A 124 -4.84 -5.50 17.30
C LEU A 124 -4.76 -4.93 18.72
N PRO A 125 -3.75 -4.12 19.07
CA PRO A 125 -3.55 -3.62 20.44
C PRO A 125 -4.74 -2.82 21.01
N LYS A 126 -5.46 -2.09 20.16
CA LYS A 126 -6.63 -1.30 20.57
C LYS A 126 -7.86 -2.17 20.88
N PHE A 127 -7.89 -3.44 20.48
CA PHE A 127 -8.99 -4.36 20.76
C PHE A 127 -8.58 -5.42 21.80
N LYS A 128 -9.51 -5.75 22.70
CA LYS A 128 -9.36 -6.86 23.66
C LYS A 128 -9.71 -8.23 23.07
N SER A 129 -10.15 -8.27 21.82
CA SER A 129 -10.59 -9.50 21.14
C SER A 129 -9.97 -9.61 19.75
N LEU A 130 -9.87 -10.86 19.27
CA LEU A 130 -9.44 -11.15 17.91
C LEU A 130 -10.39 -10.49 16.90
N LYS A 131 -9.80 -9.99 15.81
CA LYS A 131 -10.50 -9.42 14.66
C LYS A 131 -10.14 -10.17 13.41
N ALA A 132 -11.10 -10.31 12.50
CA ALA A 132 -10.81 -10.68 11.14
C ALA A 132 -10.28 -9.44 10.42
N LEU A 133 -8.99 -9.42 10.12
CA LEU A 133 -8.39 -8.41 9.26
C LEU A 133 -8.72 -8.78 7.82
N VAL A 134 -9.29 -7.82 7.09
CA VAL A 134 -9.59 -7.95 5.66
C VAL A 134 -8.81 -6.87 4.94
N VAL A 135 -7.76 -7.27 4.24
CA VAL A 135 -6.95 -6.41 3.39
C VAL A 135 -7.45 -6.56 1.96
N ILE A 136 -7.87 -5.45 1.35
CA ILE A 136 -8.33 -5.45 -0.05
C ILE A 136 -7.18 -5.00 -0.92
N VAL A 137 -6.80 -5.86 -1.86
CA VAL A 137 -5.70 -5.65 -2.80
C VAL A 137 -6.27 -5.62 -4.21
N ASP A 138 -5.98 -4.56 -4.95
CA ASP A 138 -6.32 -4.43 -6.36
C ASP A 138 -5.20 -5.02 -7.23
N HIS A 139 -5.58 -5.86 -8.18
CA HIS A 139 -4.66 -6.57 -9.06
C HIS A 139 -4.80 -6.13 -10.53
N GLU A 140 -5.32 -4.92 -10.78
CA GLU A 140 -5.42 -4.31 -12.12
C GLU A 140 -4.07 -4.29 -12.88
N ASP A 141 -2.97 -3.98 -12.19
CA ASP A 141 -1.62 -4.05 -12.77
C ASP A 141 -1.08 -5.48 -12.71
N GLU A 142 -0.71 -6.10 -13.84
CA GLU A 142 -0.24 -7.49 -13.87
C GLU A 142 1.02 -7.75 -13.03
N ALA A 143 1.88 -6.75 -12.81
CA ALA A 143 3.17 -6.91 -12.13
C ALA A 143 3.06 -6.90 -10.61
N TYR A 144 2.09 -6.17 -10.04
CA TYR A 144 1.94 -6.04 -8.58
C TYR A 144 0.47 -5.90 -8.15
N GLY A 145 0.21 -6.05 -6.86
CA GLY A 145 -1.06 -5.70 -6.23
C GLY A 145 -0.93 -4.42 -5.42
N ASP A 146 -1.91 -3.51 -5.53
CA ASP A 146 -1.98 -2.31 -4.71
C ASP A 146 -2.98 -2.50 -3.57
N VAL A 147 -2.54 -2.33 -2.32
CA VAL A 147 -3.46 -2.32 -1.18
C VAL A 147 -4.34 -1.08 -1.26
N VAL A 148 -5.66 -1.29 -1.31
CA VAL A 148 -6.66 -0.21 -1.40
C VAL A 148 -7.25 0.13 -0.05
N THR A 149 -7.53 -0.86 0.79
CA THR A 149 -8.08 -0.63 2.13
C THR A 149 -7.79 -1.80 3.08
N VAL A 150 -7.88 -1.52 4.37
CA VAL A 150 -7.74 -2.49 5.46
C VAL A 150 -8.90 -2.32 6.42
N ILE A 151 -9.59 -3.41 6.74
CA ILE A 151 -10.79 -3.40 7.57
C ILE A 151 -10.64 -4.45 8.68
N ALA A 152 -10.92 -4.06 9.92
CA ALA A 152 -11.00 -4.98 11.05
C ALA A 152 -12.47 -5.29 11.33
N LYS A 153 -12.88 -6.56 11.15
CA LYS A 153 -14.25 -7.01 11.39
C LYS A 153 -14.34 -7.89 12.63
N SER A 154 -15.44 -7.73 13.37
CA SER A 154 -15.78 -8.63 14.48
C SER A 154 -16.47 -9.92 14.03
N ARG A 155 -16.99 -9.94 12.79
CA ARG A 155 -17.67 -11.09 12.16
C ARG A 155 -17.35 -11.09 10.66
N LEU A 156 -17.09 -12.27 10.10
CA LEU A 156 -17.02 -12.46 8.66
C LEU A 156 -18.42 -12.75 8.13
N ASN A 157 -18.72 -12.21 6.95
CA ASN A 157 -19.95 -12.53 6.25
C ASN A 157 -19.80 -13.89 5.56
N GLN A 158 -20.91 -14.47 5.12
CA GLN A 158 -20.85 -15.58 4.18
C GLN A 158 -20.28 -15.04 2.85
N GLU A 159 -19.16 -15.60 2.42
CA GLU A 159 -18.48 -15.21 1.17
C GLU A 159 -18.87 -16.23 0.07
N THR A 160 -19.09 -15.73 -1.15
CA THR A 160 -19.43 -16.51 -2.35
C THR A 160 -18.25 -16.51 -3.33
N GLY A 161 -18.25 -17.41 -4.32
CA GLY A 161 -17.22 -17.44 -5.38
C GLY A 161 -16.00 -18.35 -5.15
N GLY A 162 -15.91 -18.99 -3.98
CA GLY A 162 -14.81 -19.91 -3.65
C GLY A 162 -13.50 -19.20 -3.30
N ALA A 163 -12.59 -19.92 -2.63
CA ALA A 163 -11.30 -19.37 -2.22
C ALA A 163 -10.26 -19.55 -3.33
N ILE A 164 -9.54 -18.47 -3.64
CA ILE A 164 -8.38 -18.46 -4.55
C ILE A 164 -7.20 -19.14 -3.86
N TYR A 165 -7.03 -18.86 -2.57
CA TYR A 165 -6.02 -19.47 -1.72
C TYR A 165 -6.61 -19.79 -0.36
N VAL A 166 -6.18 -20.93 0.19
CA VAL A 166 -6.45 -21.35 1.57
C VAL A 166 -5.12 -21.75 2.18
N ARG A 167 -4.77 -21.16 3.32
CA ARG A 167 -3.54 -21.52 4.03
C ARG A 167 -3.52 -23.02 4.30
N PRO A 168 -2.45 -23.74 3.92
CA PRO A 168 -2.31 -25.15 4.25
C PRO A 168 -2.38 -25.36 5.76
N LYS A 169 -3.17 -26.34 6.21
CA LYS A 169 -3.16 -26.73 7.62
C LYS A 169 -1.79 -27.28 7.96
N PHE A 170 -1.18 -26.74 9.02
CA PHE A 170 0.08 -27.26 9.53
C PHE A 170 -0.10 -28.73 9.93
N THR A 171 0.44 -29.64 9.13
CA THR A 171 0.45 -31.08 9.37
C THR A 171 1.78 -31.47 10.00
N GLY A 172 2.07 -30.91 11.17
CA GLY A 172 3.25 -31.29 11.93
C GLY A 172 3.13 -32.74 12.40
N LYS A 173 3.84 -33.68 11.77
CA LYS A 173 4.34 -34.84 12.49
C LYS A 173 5.44 -34.31 13.43
N ARG A 174 5.14 -34.35 14.72
CA ARG A 174 6.13 -34.16 15.80
C ARG A 174 7.27 -35.17 15.68
#